data_AF-A0A1H2TX20-F1
#
_entry.id   AF-A0A1H2TX20-F1
#
_cell.length_a   1.000
_cell.length_b   1.000
_cell.length_c   1.000
_cell.angle_alpha   90.00
_cell.angle_beta   90.00
_cell.angle_gamma   90.00
#
_symmetry.space_group_name_H-M   'P 1'
#
loop_
_entity.id
_entity.type
_entity.pdbx_description
1 polymer ?
#
loop_
_entity_poly.entity_id
_entity_poly.type
_entity_poly.pdbx_seq_one_letter_code
_entity_poly.pdbx_strand_id
1 'polypeptide(L)'
;MNIGDEANQIENNIARTVNISFPSDMPVLFFTTREDKVNEDKKKSNVTFYQTQLTDFPSSKTITYEGHHYLHWTHYKEISEQVNEFLKTFEGN
;
A
#
# COMPACT_ATOMS: atom_id res chain seq x y z
N MET A 1 -12.82 13.74 11.44
CA MET A 1 -11.98 13.73 10.23
C MET A 1 -12.89 13.89 9.02
N ASN A 2 -12.55 14.76 8.07
CA ASN A 2 -13.36 15.02 6.89
C ASN A 2 -12.76 14.24 5.70
N ILE A 3 -13.57 13.40 5.05
CA ILE A 3 -13.14 12.50 3.96
C ILE A 3 -12.56 13.28 2.77
N GLY A 4 -13.06 14.49 2.53
CA GLY A 4 -12.54 15.36 1.46
C GLY A 4 -11.13 15.87 1.71
N ASP A 5 -10.78 16.14 2.97
CA ASP A 5 -9.44 16.61 3.34
C ASP A 5 -8.43 15.45 3.28
N GLU A 6 -8.85 14.23 3.63
CA GLU A 6 -8.03 13.01 3.55
C GLU A 6 -7.65 12.65 2.10
N ALA A 7 -8.62 12.66 1.18
CA ALA A 7 -8.36 12.37 -0.23
C ALA A 7 -7.39 13.38 -0.87
N ASN A 8 -7.53 14.67 -0.54
CA ASN A 8 -6.62 15.71 -1.03
C ASN A 8 -5.19 15.55 -0.49
N GLN A 9 -5.02 15.09 0.75
CA GLN A 9 -3.70 14.81 1.32
C GLN A 9 -3.04 13.60 0.65
N ILE A 10 -3.80 12.55 0.34
CA ILE A 10 -3.28 11.38 -0.39
C ILE A 10 -2.79 11.80 -1.79
N GLU A 11 -3.60 12.55 -2.55
CA GLU A 11 -3.20 13.05 -3.88
C GLU A 11 -1.97 13.96 -3.82
N ASN A 12 -1.91 14.85 -2.83
CA ASN A 12 -0.77 15.74 -2.66
C ASN A 12 0.52 14.97 -2.34
N ASN A 13 0.42 13.96 -1.47
CA ASN A 13 1.55 13.12 -1.10
C ASN A 13 2.04 12.31 -2.30
N ILE A 14 1.13 11.70 -3.07
CA ILE A 14 1.46 10.98 -4.31
C ILE A 14 2.18 11.90 -5.29
N ALA A 15 1.67 13.10 -5.53
CA ALA A 15 2.29 14.06 -6.45
C ALA A 15 3.71 14.46 -6.02
N ARG A 16 3.99 14.51 -4.72
CA ARG A 16 5.31 14.83 -4.16
C ARG A 16 6.28 13.65 -4.18
N THR A 17 5.78 12.42 -4.16
CA THR A 17 6.61 11.21 -4.06
C THR A 17 6.68 10.40 -5.35
N VAL A 18 5.99 10.80 -6.42
CA VAL A 18 5.94 10.06 -7.69
C VAL A 18 7.31 9.79 -8.32
N ASN A 19 8.28 10.65 -8.04
CA ASN A 19 9.65 10.52 -8.57
C ASN A 19 10.65 10.00 -7.52
N ILE A 20 10.15 9.45 -6.41
CA ILE A 20 10.93 8.82 -5.35
C ILE A 20 10.56 7.34 -5.36
N SER A 21 11.51 6.48 -5.63
CA SER A 21 11.33 5.03 -5.62
C SER A 21 12.13 4.38 -4.49
N PHE A 22 11.67 3.22 -4.02
CA PHE A 22 12.50 2.37 -3.17
C PHE A 22 13.71 1.83 -3.96
N PRO A 23 14.83 1.50 -3.29
CA PRO A 23 15.94 0.78 -3.92
C PRO A 23 15.46 -0.53 -4.54
N SER A 24 15.98 -0.91 -5.71
CA SER A 24 15.51 -2.08 -6.47
C SER A 24 15.70 -3.41 -5.74
N ASP A 25 16.66 -3.48 -4.82
CA ASP A 25 16.99 -4.64 -4.00
C ASP A 25 16.26 -4.66 -2.64
N MET A 26 15.41 -3.67 -2.37
CA MET A 26 14.66 -3.59 -1.13
C MET A 26 13.35 -4.38 -1.26
N PRO A 27 13.09 -5.39 -0.42
CA PRO A 27 11.79 -6.04 -0.37
C PRO A 27 10.74 -5.09 0.23
N VAL A 28 9.60 -4.94 -0.44
CA VAL A 28 8.53 -4.01 -0.02
C VAL A 28 7.20 -4.74 0.15
N LEU A 29 6.57 -4.57 1.31
CA LEU A 29 5.23 -5.05 1.61
C LEU A 29 4.27 -3.86 1.76
N PHE A 30 3.35 -3.70 0.81
CA PHE A 30 2.33 -2.66 0.86
C PHE A 30 0.98 -3.20 1.33
N PHE A 31 0.31 -2.46 2.21
CA PHE A 31 -1.10 -2.68 2.55
C PHE A 31 -1.93 -1.51 2.07
N THR A 32 -3.02 -1.79 1.36
CA THR A 32 -3.92 -0.75 0.85
C THR A 32 -5.38 -1.18 0.91
N THR A 33 -6.28 -0.22 0.92
CA THR A 33 -7.71 -0.46 0.99
C THR A 33 -8.22 -0.93 -0.37
N ARG A 34 -9.17 -1.85 -0.36
CA ARG A 34 -10.08 -2.05 -1.48
C ARG A 34 -11.09 -0.90 -1.41
N GLU A 35 -10.83 0.17 -2.16
CA GLU A 35 -11.63 1.39 -2.04
C GLU A 35 -12.96 1.28 -2.78
N ASP A 36 -14.00 0.96 -2.00
CA ASP A 36 -15.38 1.05 -2.41
C ASP A 36 -15.85 2.50 -2.36
N LYS A 37 -15.96 3.14 -3.54
CA LYS A 37 -16.76 4.35 -3.86
C LYS A 37 -16.08 5.74 -3.94
N VAL A 38 -14.78 5.85 -4.18
CA VAL A 38 -14.18 7.11 -4.69
C VAL A 38 -14.03 7.01 -6.20
N ASN A 39 -14.34 8.05 -7.00
CA ASN A 39 -14.35 8.08 -8.48
C ASN A 39 -13.41 7.07 -9.18
N GLU A 40 -13.92 6.27 -10.12
CA GLU A 40 -13.19 5.17 -10.78
C GLU A 40 -11.83 5.56 -11.38
N ASP A 41 -11.68 6.80 -11.87
CA ASP A 41 -10.40 7.32 -12.37
C ASP A 41 -9.35 7.51 -11.25
N LYS A 42 -9.78 7.96 -10.06
CA LYS A 42 -8.90 8.09 -8.89
C LYS A 42 -8.55 6.71 -8.31
N LYS A 43 -9.44 5.72 -8.42
CA LYS A 43 -9.21 4.32 -7.98
C LYS A 43 -8.04 3.67 -8.71
N LYS A 44 -8.01 3.78 -10.04
CA LYS A 44 -6.92 3.23 -10.85
C LYS A 44 -5.61 3.92 -10.53
N SER A 45 -5.64 5.25 -10.34
CA SER A 45 -4.42 6.03 -10.07
C SER A 45 -3.68 5.57 -8.81
N ASN A 46 -4.38 5.26 -7.71
CA ASN A 46 -3.72 4.95 -6.43
C ASN A 46 -3.17 3.51 -6.37
N VAL A 47 -3.95 2.50 -6.77
CA VAL A 47 -3.47 1.10 -6.78
C VAL A 47 -2.36 0.92 -7.81
N THR A 48 -2.51 1.50 -9.00
CA THR A 48 -1.45 1.50 -10.01
C THR A 48 -0.23 2.27 -9.51
N PHE A 49 -0.40 3.37 -8.79
CA PHE A 49 0.72 4.06 -8.14
C PHE A 49 1.48 3.14 -7.19
N TYR A 50 0.82 2.51 -6.22
CA TYR A 50 1.51 1.61 -5.28
C TYR A 50 2.15 0.40 -5.98
N GLN A 51 1.53 -0.13 -7.03
CA GLN A 51 2.14 -1.17 -7.86
C GLN A 51 3.38 -0.67 -8.63
N THR A 52 3.37 0.56 -9.15
CA THR A 52 4.57 1.16 -9.79
C THR A 52 5.68 1.47 -8.79
N GLN A 53 5.35 1.56 -7.49
CA GLN A 53 6.33 1.73 -6.40
C GLN A 53 6.85 0.40 -5.87
N LEU A 54 6.33 -0.75 -6.33
CA LEU A 54 6.94 -2.03 -6.02
C LEU A 54 8.31 -2.10 -6.70
N THR A 55 9.27 -2.62 -5.95
CA THR A 55 10.61 -2.91 -6.46
C THR A 55 10.57 -4.21 -7.25
N ASP A 56 11.56 -4.42 -8.14
CA ASP A 56 11.74 -5.69 -8.86
C ASP A 56 12.15 -6.85 -7.93
N PHE A 57 12.19 -6.64 -6.62
CA PHE A 57 12.55 -7.65 -5.65
C PHE A 57 11.48 -8.77 -5.59
N PRO A 58 11.85 -10.06 -5.73
CA PRO A 58 10.88 -11.15 -5.87
C PRO A 58 9.86 -11.30 -4.74
N SER A 59 10.23 -10.91 -3.51
CA SER A 59 9.33 -10.98 -2.35
C SER A 59 8.41 -9.75 -2.22
N SER A 60 8.59 -8.70 -3.02
CA SER A 60 7.76 -7.49 -2.94
C SER A 60 6.32 -7.78 -3.33
N LYS A 61 5.36 -7.36 -2.49
CA LYS A 61 3.92 -7.61 -2.72
C LYS A 61 3.03 -6.49 -2.18
N THR A 62 1.86 -6.34 -2.80
CA THR A 62 0.77 -5.49 -2.31
C THR A 62 -0.40 -6.36 -1.86
N ILE A 63 -0.92 -6.10 -0.66
CA ILE A 63 -2.08 -6.79 -0.09
C ILE A 63 -3.21 -5.78 0.09
N THR A 64 -4.40 -6.17 -0.35
CA THR A 64 -5.58 -5.30 -0.31
C THR A 64 -6.61 -5.84 0.69
N TYR A 65 -7.14 -5.00 1.57
CA TYR A 65 -8.21 -5.35 2.51
C TYR A 65 -9.44 -4.46 2.32
N GLU A 66 -10.64 -5.00 2.54
CA GLU A 66 -11.88 -4.22 2.56
C GLU A 66 -11.91 -3.30 3.78
N GLY A 67 -12.29 -2.03 3.61
CA GLY A 67 -12.45 -1.10 4.73
C GLY A 67 -11.96 0.32 4.44
N HIS A 68 -12.00 1.17 5.47
CA HIS A 68 -11.50 2.54 5.41
C HIS A 68 -9.96 2.59 5.58
N HIS A 69 -9.40 3.79 5.45
CA HIS A 69 -7.96 4.06 5.43
C HIS A 69 -7.19 3.51 6.65
N TYR A 70 -7.83 3.37 7.81
CA TYR A 70 -7.25 2.82 9.04
C TYR A 70 -7.23 1.29 9.08
N LEU A 71 -6.66 0.66 8.05
CA LEU A 71 -6.57 -0.81 7.97
C LEU A 71 -5.88 -1.44 9.18
N HIS A 72 -4.87 -0.76 9.74
CA HIS A 72 -4.16 -1.24 10.91
C HIS A 72 -4.97 -1.20 12.21
N TRP A 73 -6.16 -0.58 12.23
CA TRP A 73 -7.09 -0.66 13.36
C TRP A 73 -8.07 -1.82 13.21
N THR A 74 -8.54 -2.08 11.99
CA THR A 74 -9.58 -3.09 11.72
C THR A 74 -9.02 -4.46 11.38
N HIS A 75 -7.84 -4.53 10.74
CA HIS A 75 -7.20 -5.74 10.22
C HIS A 75 -5.82 -5.98 10.83
N TYR A 76 -5.61 -5.53 12.07
CA TYR A 76 -4.30 -5.59 12.71
C TYR A 76 -3.77 -7.03 12.86
N LYS A 77 -4.66 -8.02 13.01
CA LYS A 77 -4.28 -9.44 13.14
C LYS A 77 -3.77 -9.97 11.81
N GLU A 78 -4.54 -9.75 10.75
CA GLU A 78 -4.25 -10.17 9.39
C GLU A 78 -2.98 -9.48 8.86
N ILE A 79 -2.80 -8.19 9.16
CA ILE A 79 -1.56 -7.45 8.86
C ILE A 79 -0.38 -8.08 9.59
N SER A 80 -0.51 -8.39 10.89
CA SER A 80 0.55 -9.01 11.67
C SER A 80 0.96 -10.38 11.11
N GLU A 81 -0.02 -11.21 10.74
CA GLU A 81 0.23 -12.50 10.09
C GLU A 81 0.99 -12.33 8.78
N GLN A 82 0.55 -11.41 7.92
CA GLN A 82 1.20 -11.15 6.63
C GLN A 82 2.62 -10.58 6.77
N VAL A 83 2.88 -9.76 7.78
CA VAL A 83 4.22 -9.27 8.12
C VAL A 83 5.11 -10.44 8.55
N ASN A 84 4.62 -11.31 9.44
CA ASN A 84 5.38 -12.48 9.89
C ASN A 84 5.69 -13.45 8.73
N GLU A 85 4.73 -13.70 7.85
CA GLU A 85 4.96 -14.50 6.64
C GLU A 85 5.99 -13.88 5.71
N PHE A 86 5.92 -12.57 5.51
CA PHE A 86 6.88 -11.83 4.70
C PHE A 86 8.29 -11.92 5.29
N LEU A 87 8.45 -11.72 6.60
CA LEU A 87 9.74 -11.81 7.29
C LEU A 87 10.36 -13.21 7.21
N LYS A 88 9.54 -14.27 7.31
CA LYS A 88 10.00 -15.67 7.15
C LYS A 88 10.61 -15.96 5.78
N THR A 89 10.29 -15.19 4.73
CA THR A 89 10.94 -15.35 3.42
C THR A 89 12.42 -14.96 3.44
N PHE A 90 12.88 -14.29 4.49
CA PHE A 90 14.26 -13.87 4.69
C PHE A 90 14.99 -14.65 5.80
N GLU A 91 14.28 -15.37 6.67
CA GLU A 91 14.86 -16.12 7.80
C GLU A 91 15.54 -17.45 7.43
N GLY A 92 15.83 -17.68 6.14
CA GLY A 92 16.46 -18.91 5.64
C GLY A 92 17.52 -18.72 4.56
N ASN A 93 18.00 -17.48 4.36
CA ASN A 93 19.11 -17.16 3.46
C ASN A 93 20.39 -16.85 4.25
#